data_AF-A0A417F7U9-F1
#
_entry.id   AF-A0A417F7U9-F1
#
_cell.length_a   1.000
_cell.length_b   1.000
_cell.length_c   1.000
_cell.angle_alpha   90.00
_cell.angle_beta   90.00
_cell.angle_gamma   90.00
#
_symmetry.space_group_name_H-M   'P 1'
#
loop_
_entity.id
_entity.type
_entity.pdbx_description
1 polymer ?
#
loop_
_entity_poly.entity_id
_entity_poly.type
_entity_poly.pdbx_seq_one_letter_code
_entity_poly.pdbx_strand_id
1 'polypeptide(L)' 'MAKCKFCGQGVRTAPEFHLACWEQRANKVMEGFCDEYCRFPREIKDHDNLIEHCSECVAAELLRMGGNEV' A
#
# COMPACT_ATOMS: atom_id res chain seq x y z
N MET A 1 20.86 -3.81 -16.07
CA MET A 1 19.83 -2.93 -15.50
C MET A 1 18.68 -3.81 -15.05
N ALA A 2 18.28 -3.75 -13.78
CA ALA A 2 17.14 -4.53 -13.30
C ALA A 2 15.86 -4.09 -14.03
N LYS A 3 14.86 -4.96 -14.06
CA LYS A 3 13.53 -4.62 -14.58
C LYS A 3 12.61 -4.36 -13.39
N CYS A 4 11.79 -3.33 -13.50
CA CYS A 4 10.69 -3.09 -12.57
C CYS A 4 9.78 -4.31 -12.53
N LYS A 5 9.56 -4.86 -11.34
CA LYS A 5 8.72 -6.06 -11.12
C LYS A 5 7.26 -5.87 -11.53
N PHE A 6 6.81 -4.62 -11.69
CA PHE A 6 5.41 -4.29 -12.01
C PHE A 6 5.19 -3.98 -13.49
N CYS A 7 6.01 -3.13 -14.10
CA CYS A 7 5.83 -2.70 -15.50
C CYS A 7 6.83 -3.33 -16.49
N GLY A 8 7.84 -4.05 -16.00
CA GLY A 8 8.85 -4.71 -16.83
C GLY A 8 9.88 -3.79 -17.48
N GLN A 9 9.74 -2.46 -17.34
CA GLN A 9 10.69 -1.47 -17.85
C GLN A 9 11.97 -1.42 -17.00
N GLY A 10 13.06 -0.89 -17.55
CA GLY A 10 14.32 -0.76 -16.81
C GLY A 10 14.19 0.13 -15.57
N VAL A 11 14.85 -0.25 -14.47
CA VAL A 11 15.00 0.56 -13.26
C VAL A 11 16.47 0.82 -12.97
N ARG A 12 16.80 2.04 -12.54
CA ARG A 12 18.18 2.54 -12.44
C ARG A 12 18.99 1.84 -11.34
N THR A 13 18.37 1.54 -10.20
CA THR A 13 18.99 0.94 -9.01
C THR A 13 17.94 0.16 -8.22
N ALA A 14 18.36 -0.59 -7.18
CA ALA A 14 17.41 -1.11 -6.20
C ALA A 14 16.66 0.05 -5.51
N PRO A 15 15.41 -0.16 -5.04
CA PRO A 15 14.59 -1.37 -5.18
C PRO A 15 14.20 -1.69 -6.64
N GLU A 16 13.96 -2.97 -6.97
CA GLU A 16 13.65 -3.42 -8.35
C GLU A 16 12.22 -3.04 -8.81
N PHE A 17 11.79 -1.81 -8.54
CA PHE A 17 10.53 -1.22 -8.97
C PHE A 17 10.64 0.31 -9.00
N HIS A 18 9.85 0.94 -9.86
CA HIS A 18 9.66 2.39 -9.79
C HIS A 18 8.77 2.74 -8.60
N LEU A 19 9.03 3.89 -7.96
CA LEU A 19 8.18 4.42 -6.89
C LEU A 19 6.70 4.48 -7.30
N ALA A 20 6.42 5.09 -8.46
CA ALA A 20 5.05 5.20 -8.96
C ALA A 20 4.38 3.83 -9.19
N CYS A 21 5.14 2.82 -9.65
CA CYS A 21 4.61 1.47 -9.82
C CYS A 21 4.33 0.79 -8.47
N TRP A 22 5.17 1.03 -7.47
CA TRP A 22 4.94 0.57 -6.11
C TRP A 22 3.66 1.19 -5.53
N GLU A 23 3.53 2.52 -5.56
CA GLU A 23 2.36 3.24 -5.01
C GLU A 23 1.07 2.76 -5.65
N GLN A 24 1.05 2.62 -6.99
CA GLN A 24 -0.12 2.11 -7.69
C GLN A 24 -0.49 0.69 -7.25
N ARG A 25 0.52 -0.18 -7.06
CA ARG A 25 0.27 -1.55 -6.61
C ARG A 25 -0.17 -1.60 -5.15
N ALA A 26 0.46 -0.82 -4.28
CA ALA A 26 0.17 -0.70 -2.87
C ALA A 26 -1.28 -0.22 -2.65
N ASN A 27 -1.72 0.81 -3.37
CA ASN A 27 -3.10 1.30 -3.28
C ASN A 27 -4.12 0.22 -3.65
N LYS A 28 -3.91 -0.50 -4.76
CA LYS A 28 -4.78 -1.62 -5.15
C LYS A 28 -4.81 -2.77 -4.14
N VAL A 29 -3.67 -3.05 -3.50
CA VAL A 29 -3.59 -4.07 -2.44
C VAL A 29 -4.35 -3.59 -1.21
N MET A 30 -4.22 -2.33 -0.83
CA MET A 30 -4.94 -1.75 0.31
C MET A 30 -6.45 -1.74 0.09
N GLU A 31 -6.92 -1.37 -1.11
CA GLU A 31 -8.34 -1.44 -1.47
C GLU A 31 -8.90 -2.86 -1.29
N GLY A 32 -8.29 -3.86 -1.94
CA GLY A 32 -8.71 -5.25 -1.79
C GLY A 32 -8.59 -5.79 -0.36
N PHE A 33 -7.55 -5.38 0.37
CA PHE A 33 -7.40 -5.72 1.79
C PHE A 33 -8.55 -5.16 2.63
N CYS A 34 -8.85 -3.87 2.48
CA CYS A 34 -9.91 -3.19 3.23
C CYS A 34 -11.29 -3.77 2.95
N ASP A 35 -11.58 -4.07 1.68
CA ASP A 35 -12.90 -4.57 1.27
C ASP A 35 -13.13 -6.03 1.66
N GLU A 36 -12.14 -6.89 1.44
CA GLU A 36 -12.32 -8.33 1.58
C GLU A 36 -11.88 -8.86 2.96
N TYR A 37 -10.77 -8.35 3.50
CA TYR A 37 -10.08 -8.95 4.65
C TYR A 37 -10.15 -8.14 5.93
N CYS A 38 -10.19 -6.81 5.83
CA CYS A 38 -10.30 -5.96 7.01
C CYS A 38 -11.67 -6.15 7.66
N ARG A 39 -11.67 -6.33 8.98
CA ARG A 39 -12.90 -6.49 9.77
C ARG A 39 -13.44 -5.15 10.27
N PHE A 40 -12.57 -4.14 10.45
CA PHE A 40 -12.91 -2.90 11.13
C PHE A 40 -13.98 -2.07 10.41
N PRO A 41 -14.00 -1.93 9.06
CA PRO A 41 -15.11 -1.27 8.37
C PRO A 41 -16.48 -1.93 8.63
N ARG A 42 -16.50 -3.22 9.02
CA ARG A 42 -17.73 -3.95 9.37
C ARG A 42 -18.08 -3.80 10.85
N GLU A 43 -17.09 -3.73 11.73
CA GLU A 43 -17.26 -3.66 13.19
C GLU A 43 -17.47 -2.23 13.71
N ILE A 44 -16.73 -1.26 13.18
CA ILE A 44 -16.79 0.15 13.58
C ILE A 44 -17.81 0.85 12.68
N LYS A 45 -18.99 1.17 13.24
CA LYS A 45 -20.08 1.83 12.50
C LYS A 45 -19.93 3.34 12.43
N ASP A 46 -19.25 3.92 13.40
CA ASP A 46 -18.97 5.34 13.44
C ASP A 46 -17.81 5.67 12.49
N HIS A 47 -18.06 6.59 11.57
CA HIS A 47 -17.13 6.88 10.49
C HIS A 47 -15.86 7.60 11.00
N ASP A 48 -15.99 8.48 11.99
CA ASP A 48 -14.86 9.25 12.51
C ASP A 48 -13.92 8.34 13.31
N ASN A 49 -14.48 7.46 14.15
CA ASN A 49 -13.71 6.42 14.84
C ASN A 49 -13.03 5.45 13.85
N LEU A 50 -13.68 5.15 12.73
CA LEU A 50 -13.06 4.31 11.69
C LEU A 50 -11.88 5.03 11.03
N ILE A 51 -11.97 6.34 10.78
CA ILE A 51 -10.86 7.13 10.25
C ILE A 51 -9.69 7.15 11.24
N GLU A 52 -9.95 7.42 12.52
CA GLU A 52 -8.92 7.41 13.56
C GLU A 52 -8.22 6.04 13.61
N HIS A 53 -8.99 4.96 13.62
CA HIS A 53 -8.44 3.60 13.58
C HIS A 53 -7.59 3.34 12.32
N CYS A 54 -8.04 3.81 11.15
CA CYS A 54 -7.31 3.64 9.90
C CYS A 54 -6.00 4.46 9.86
N SER A 55 -5.92 5.57 10.60
CA SER A 55 -4.71 6.40 10.67
C SER A 55 -3.53 5.67 11.30
N GLU A 56 -3.81 4.73 12.20
CA GLU A 56 -2.85 3.85 12.90
C GLU A 56 -2.77 2.44 12.26
N CYS A 57 -3.33 2.25 11.06
CA CYS A 57 -3.35 0.94 10.41
C CYS A 57 -1.94 0.46 10.04
N VAL A 58 -1.49 -0.60 10.72
CA VAL A 58 -0.17 -1.22 10.50
C VAL A 58 0.04 -1.72 9.07
N ALA A 59 -1.02 -2.16 8.39
CA ALA A 59 -0.93 -2.55 6.99
C ALA A 59 -0.69 -1.33 6.08
N ALA A 60 -1.35 -0.21 6.38
CA ALA A 60 -1.16 1.03 5.64
C ALA A 60 0.23 1.63 5.89
N GLU A 61 0.73 1.53 7.12
CA GLU A 61 2.10 1.90 7.46
C GLU A 61 3.13 1.09 6.66
N LEU A 62 3.03 -0.24 6.68
CA LEU A 62 3.94 -1.13 5.96
C LEU A 62 3.99 -0.80 4.45
N LEU A 63 2.84 -0.54 3.83
CA LEU A 63 2.77 -0.23 2.40
C LEU A 63 3.39 1.13 2.06
N ARG A 64 3.28 2.13 2.95
CA ARG A 64 3.96 3.42 2.76
C ARG A 64 5.47 3.28 2.82
N MET A 65 5.99 2.45 3.73
CA MET A 65 7.44 2.25 3.90
C MET A 65 8.10 1.67 2.65
N GLY A 66 7.42 0.80 1.89
CA GLY A 66 7.99 0.17 0.70
C GLY A 66 8.26 1.13 -0.48
N GLY A 67 7.69 2.34 -0.45
CA GLY A 67 7.91 3.37 -1.47
C GLY A 67 9.03 4.35 -1.12
N ASN A 68 9.51 4.36 0.11
CA ASN A 68 10.57 5.29 0.48
C ASN A 68 11.89 4.81 -0.15
N GLU A 69 12.57 5.73 -0.84
CA GLU A 69 13.97 5.53 -1.22
C GLU A 69 14.78 5.35 0.08
N VAL A 70 15.49 4.22 0.20
CA VAL A 70 16.44 3.95 1.30
C VAL A 70 17.74 4.70 1.08
#